data_AF-A0A1V5PKP0-F1
#
_entry.id   AF-A0A1V5PKP0-F1
#
_cell.length_a   1.000
_cell.length_b   1.000
_cell.length_c   1.000
_cell.angle_alpha   90.00
_cell.angle_beta   90.00
_cell.angle_gamma   90.00
#
_symmetry.space_group_name_H-M   'P 1'
#
loop_
_entity.id
_entity.type
_entity.pdbx_description
1 polymer ?
#
loop_
_entity_poly.entity_id
_entity_poly.type
_entity_poly.pdbx_seq_one_letter_code
_entity_poly.pdbx_strand_id
1 'polypeptide(L)'
;MRSKKALVLILLCAMFSFACRYIVLPEGIDLASQDSQGWSAVATNIQSGDSGLRIDLTIRNDTNDWSAMAAVPDKPALLSVNGNTSNCATVFISSGGHRLAPGFQMRGYISGTKAEPVTQSLYVECEGARLDAGAKLVIDYIYFTGQFNYYEPEANKSTGKLEVDLDALVADLTYPVATPVEGLLQSPDATITAINDVVLTLATVERTPEGLRFGWKTANQGAYPSYVHIGNPPVIGADGIIYGLYEVPDLASVPITPSGGEAEWATEVSAPQDVADLIVLLSVESGKQRLYANYAIELSGY
;
A
#
# COMPACT_ATOMS: atom_id res chain seq x y z
N MET A 1 44.07 46.01 17.59
CA MET A 1 43.57 44.79 18.29
C MET A 1 42.04 44.64 18.33
N ARG A 2 41.24 45.65 17.96
CA ARG A 2 39.76 45.59 18.03
C ARG A 2 39.08 44.93 16.82
N SER A 3 39.64 45.07 15.61
CA SER A 3 39.07 44.51 14.37
C SER A 3 39.24 43.00 14.20
N LYS A 4 40.37 42.44 14.66
CA LYS A 4 40.63 40.99 14.61
C LYS A 4 39.66 40.18 15.50
N LYS A 5 39.20 40.77 16.61
CA LYS A 5 38.22 40.14 17.50
C LYS A 5 36.81 40.12 16.90
N ALA A 6 36.43 41.15 16.14
CA ALA A 6 35.14 41.20 15.45
C ALA A 6 35.07 40.20 14.28
N LEU A 7 36.18 40.03 13.54
CA LEU A 7 36.26 39.06 12.45
C LEU A 7 36.13 37.60 12.95
N VAL A 8 36.76 37.29 14.09
CA VAL A 8 36.65 35.96 14.72
C VAL A 8 35.21 35.68 15.19
N LEU A 9 34.51 36.69 15.71
CA LEU A 9 33.12 36.54 16.15
C LEU A 9 32.17 36.28 14.96
N ILE A 10 32.37 36.97 13.83
CA ILE A 10 31.57 36.78 12.62
C ILE A 10 31.87 35.41 11.97
N LEU A 11 33.12 34.97 11.97
CA LEU A 11 33.49 33.64 11.47
C LEU A 11 32.87 32.52 12.32
N LEU A 12 32.81 32.70 13.64
CA LEU A 12 32.12 31.79 14.56
C LEU A 12 30.62 31.75 14.29
N CYS A 13 29.96 32.90 14.07
CA CYS A 13 28.53 32.94 13.72
C CYS A 13 28.24 32.28 12.36
N ALA A 14 29.11 32.46 11.36
CA ALA A 14 28.98 31.82 10.05
C ALA A 14 29.20 30.29 10.10
N MET A 15 30.09 29.81 10.98
CA MET A 15 30.29 28.38 11.23
C MET A 15 29.07 27.70 11.87
N PHE A 16 28.26 28.43 12.64
CA PHE A 16 26.99 27.91 13.19
C PHE A 16 25.80 28.01 12.21
N SER A 17 25.98 28.61 11.02
CA SER A 17 24.93 28.71 10.00
C SER A 17 24.85 27.49 9.07
N PHE A 18 25.81 26.56 9.17
CA PHE A 18 25.84 25.30 8.41
C PHE A 18 25.35 24.10 9.23
N ALA A 19 24.56 24.32 10.28
CA ALA A 19 23.65 23.29 10.75
C ALA A 19 22.56 23.17 9.68
N CYS A 20 22.80 22.29 8.71
CA CYS A 20 21.78 21.75 7.84
C CYS A 20 20.53 21.55 8.67
N ARG A 21 19.42 22.19 8.25
CA ARG A 21 18.08 21.72 8.56
C ARG A 21 18.06 20.25 8.14
N TYR A 22 18.36 19.36 9.07
CA TYR A 22 17.76 18.05 9.05
C TYR A 22 16.28 18.35 9.16
N ILE A 23 15.54 18.12 8.07
CA ILE A 23 14.11 17.96 8.17
C ILE A 23 13.95 16.75 9.09
N VAL A 24 13.66 17.03 10.35
CA VAL A 24 13.18 16.04 11.28
C VAL A 24 11.86 15.58 10.68
N LEU A 25 11.85 14.35 10.16
CA LEU A 25 10.63 13.63 9.86
C LEU A 25 9.77 13.69 11.13
N PRO A 26 8.46 13.97 11.04
CA PRO A 26 7.58 13.87 12.20
C PRO A 26 7.79 12.51 12.89
N GLU A 27 7.97 12.51 14.21
CA GLU A 27 8.11 11.30 14.99
C GLU A 27 6.81 10.47 14.89
N GLY A 28 6.92 9.25 14.38
CA GLY A 28 5.78 8.33 14.27
C GLY A 28 6.03 7.23 13.26
N ILE A 29 6.62 6.13 13.73
CA ILE A 29 6.86 4.85 13.05
C ILE A 29 8.10 4.84 12.14
N ASP A 30 9.28 4.86 12.78
CA ASP A 30 10.49 4.25 12.20
C ASP A 30 10.49 2.78 12.66
N LEU A 31 9.97 1.87 11.82
CA LEU A 31 10.13 0.45 12.06
C LEU A 31 11.61 0.13 11.85
N ALA A 32 12.29 -0.26 12.93
CA ALA A 32 13.70 -0.63 12.92
C ALA A 32 14.03 -1.50 11.69
N SER A 33 15.00 -1.07 10.90
CA SER A 33 15.39 -1.68 9.63
C SER A 33 15.89 -3.11 9.84
N GLN A 34 14.98 -4.08 9.77
CA GLN A 34 15.35 -5.42 9.27
C GLN A 34 15.67 -5.29 7.79
N ASP A 35 16.63 -6.06 7.29
CA ASP A 35 16.97 -6.08 5.88
C ASP A 35 15.72 -6.39 5.04
N SER A 36 15.33 -5.45 4.18
CA SER A 36 14.19 -5.58 3.28
C SER A 36 14.31 -6.86 2.45
N GLN A 37 13.29 -7.72 2.48
CA GLN A 37 13.26 -8.96 1.69
C GLN A 37 12.49 -8.78 0.37
N GLY A 38 12.03 -7.56 0.07
CA GLY A 38 11.20 -7.29 -1.10
C GLY A 38 9.78 -7.81 -0.92
N TRP A 39 9.21 -8.34 -1.99
CA TRP A 39 7.93 -9.06 -1.99
C TRP A 39 8.17 -10.55 -2.09
N SER A 40 7.34 -11.33 -1.39
CA SER A 40 7.30 -12.78 -1.50
C SER A 40 5.98 -13.26 -2.06
N ALA A 41 5.95 -14.50 -2.57
CA ALA A 41 4.74 -15.11 -3.06
C ALA A 41 4.70 -16.61 -2.77
N VAL A 42 3.50 -17.14 -2.61
CA VAL A 42 3.24 -18.57 -2.42
C VAL A 42 2.10 -19.03 -3.32
N ALA A 43 2.17 -20.27 -3.79
CA ALA A 43 1.08 -20.89 -4.53
C ALA A 43 0.01 -21.39 -3.56
N THR A 44 -1.24 -21.01 -3.81
CA THR A 44 -2.39 -21.39 -2.96
C THR A 44 -3.27 -22.43 -3.62
N ASN A 45 -3.29 -22.45 -4.94
CA ASN A 45 -4.06 -23.41 -5.72
C ASN A 45 -3.40 -23.62 -7.09
N ILE A 46 -3.43 -24.84 -7.59
CA ILE A 46 -2.94 -25.20 -8.92
C ILE A 46 -4.00 -26.04 -9.63
N GLN A 47 -4.40 -25.58 -10.80
CA GLN A 47 -5.35 -26.27 -11.67
C GLN A 47 -4.64 -26.70 -12.93
N SER A 48 -4.62 -28.01 -13.20
CA SER A 48 -4.13 -28.57 -14.45
C SER A 48 -5.32 -29.00 -15.30
N GLY A 49 -5.34 -28.59 -16.57
CA GLY A 49 -6.36 -28.98 -17.53
C GLY A 49 -5.80 -29.12 -18.95
N ASP A 50 -6.67 -29.46 -19.90
CA ASP A 50 -6.29 -29.66 -21.30
C ASP A 50 -5.71 -28.38 -21.95
N SER A 51 -6.07 -27.20 -21.44
CA SER A 51 -5.55 -25.90 -21.87
C SER A 51 -4.21 -25.51 -21.24
N GLY A 52 -3.73 -26.24 -20.24
CA GLY A 52 -2.47 -25.96 -19.53
C GLY A 52 -2.64 -25.84 -18.03
N LEU A 53 -1.72 -25.10 -17.41
CA LEU A 53 -1.61 -24.94 -15.97
C LEU A 53 -2.06 -23.54 -15.55
N ARG A 54 -2.92 -23.44 -14.53
CA ARG A 54 -3.24 -22.19 -13.82
C ARG A 54 -2.74 -22.28 -12.39
N ILE A 55 -2.00 -21.27 -11.96
CA ILE A 55 -1.39 -21.19 -10.63
C ILE A 55 -1.93 -19.94 -9.96
N ASP A 56 -2.79 -20.10 -8.96
CA ASP A 56 -3.25 -18.98 -8.14
C ASP A 56 -2.22 -18.70 -7.03
N LEU A 57 -1.93 -17.42 -6.82
CA LEU A 57 -0.86 -16.95 -5.95
C LEU A 57 -1.40 -16.03 -4.85
N THR A 58 -0.62 -15.95 -3.77
CA THR A 58 -0.72 -14.89 -2.77
C THR A 58 0.60 -14.18 -2.70
N ILE A 59 0.57 -12.85 -2.63
CA ILE A 59 1.76 -12.01 -2.47
C ILE A 59 1.77 -11.40 -1.07
N ARG A 60 2.96 -11.22 -0.49
CA ARG A 60 3.16 -10.58 0.81
C ARG A 60 4.21 -9.48 0.70
N ASN A 61 3.94 -8.36 1.38
CA ASN A 61 4.88 -7.25 1.46
C ASN A 61 5.89 -7.47 2.60
N ASP A 62 7.10 -7.92 2.25
CA ASP A 62 8.22 -8.11 3.17
C ASP A 62 9.28 -7.00 3.04
N THR A 63 8.86 -5.83 2.51
CA THR A 63 9.80 -4.72 2.27
C THR A 63 10.16 -3.95 3.54
N ASN A 64 9.48 -4.22 4.66
CA ASN A 64 9.50 -3.47 5.92
C ASN A 64 9.01 -2.02 5.80
N ASP A 65 8.31 -1.68 4.72
CA ASP A 65 7.71 -0.38 4.48
C ASP A 65 6.39 -0.57 3.71
N TRP A 66 5.59 0.49 3.59
CA TRP A 66 4.43 0.52 2.71
C TRP A 66 4.89 0.41 1.27
N SER A 67 4.37 -0.58 0.52
CA SER A 67 4.81 -0.81 -0.85
C SER A 67 3.65 -1.09 -1.78
N ALA A 68 3.78 -0.65 -3.03
CA ALA A 68 3.00 -1.17 -4.15
C ALA A 68 3.90 -2.01 -5.06
N MET A 69 3.34 -3.03 -5.73
CA MET A 69 4.11 -3.88 -6.65
C MET A 69 3.31 -4.26 -7.90
N ALA A 70 4.03 -4.50 -8.99
CA ALA A 70 3.47 -5.10 -10.20
C ALA A 70 4.52 -6.02 -10.86
N ALA A 71 4.07 -7.13 -11.46
CA ALA A 71 4.90 -7.88 -12.40
C ALA A 71 5.40 -6.94 -13.51
N VAL A 72 6.60 -7.21 -14.02
CA VAL A 72 7.18 -6.40 -15.11
C VAL A 72 6.25 -6.49 -16.32
N PRO A 73 5.76 -5.35 -16.87
CA PRO A 73 4.89 -5.36 -18.03
C PRO A 73 5.51 -6.09 -19.22
N ASP A 74 4.67 -6.81 -19.97
CA ASP A 74 5.04 -7.56 -21.18
C ASP A 74 6.14 -8.63 -20.99
N LYS A 75 6.41 -9.02 -19.74
CA LYS A 75 7.39 -10.06 -19.41
C LYS A 75 6.67 -11.32 -18.90
N PRO A 76 6.82 -12.47 -19.59
CA PRO A 76 6.21 -13.72 -19.14
C PRO A 76 6.88 -14.20 -17.84
N ALA A 77 6.11 -14.93 -17.04
CA ALA A 77 6.69 -15.72 -15.95
C ALA A 77 7.43 -16.94 -16.52
N LEU A 78 8.41 -17.44 -15.79
CA LEU A 78 9.22 -18.60 -16.19
C LEU A 78 8.86 -19.80 -15.31
N LEU A 79 8.31 -20.84 -15.93
CA LEU A 79 8.10 -22.13 -15.29
C LEU A 79 9.32 -23.02 -15.54
N SER A 80 9.99 -23.44 -14.48
CA SER A 80 11.15 -24.32 -14.51
C SER A 80 10.76 -25.72 -14.02
N VAL A 81 10.97 -26.73 -14.85
CA VAL A 81 10.69 -28.14 -14.55
C VAL A 81 11.91 -28.97 -14.95
N ASN A 82 12.53 -29.67 -14.00
CA ASN A 82 13.70 -30.54 -14.26
C ASN A 82 14.84 -29.84 -15.03
N GLY A 83 15.04 -28.54 -14.79
CA GLY A 83 16.06 -27.71 -15.46
C GLY A 83 15.66 -27.14 -16.82
N ASN A 84 14.49 -27.50 -17.36
CA ASN A 84 13.93 -26.88 -18.56
C ASN A 84 13.01 -25.72 -18.18
N THR A 85 13.07 -24.62 -18.94
CA THR A 85 12.25 -23.43 -18.72
C THR A 85 11.23 -23.23 -19.83
N SER A 86 9.98 -22.96 -19.48
CA SER A 86 8.93 -22.52 -20.40
C SER A 86 8.36 -21.17 -19.98
N ASN A 87 7.83 -20.43 -20.96
CA ASN A 87 7.21 -19.13 -20.71
C ASN A 87 5.72 -19.29 -20.39
N CYS A 88 5.27 -18.60 -19.37
CA CYS A 88 3.86 -18.44 -19.01
C CYS A 88 3.46 -17.00 -19.34
N ALA A 89 2.75 -16.83 -20.46
CA ALA A 89 2.47 -15.51 -21.01
C ALA A 89 1.43 -14.72 -20.19
N THR A 90 0.48 -15.42 -19.58
CA THR A 90 -0.58 -14.79 -18.79
C THR A 90 -0.11 -14.61 -17.36
N VAL A 91 0.17 -13.36 -16.95
CA VAL A 91 0.64 -13.01 -15.61
C VAL A 91 -0.21 -11.87 -15.06
N PHE A 92 -1.02 -12.17 -14.05
CA PHE A 92 -1.84 -11.19 -13.34
C PHE A 92 -1.38 -11.05 -11.89
N ILE A 93 -0.18 -10.52 -11.68
CA ILE A 93 0.41 -10.35 -10.34
C ILE A 93 0.69 -8.88 -10.08
N SER A 94 -0.12 -8.25 -9.23
CA SER A 94 0.10 -6.86 -8.76
C SER A 94 -0.70 -6.58 -7.49
N SER A 95 -0.37 -5.47 -6.82
CA SER A 95 -1.21 -4.92 -5.76
C SER A 95 -2.34 -4.01 -6.28
N GLY A 96 -2.56 -3.96 -7.59
CA GLY A 96 -3.52 -3.04 -8.24
C GLY A 96 -3.12 -1.57 -8.18
N GLY A 97 -1.87 -1.27 -7.80
CA GLY A 97 -1.40 0.09 -7.50
C GLY A 97 -1.59 0.49 -6.03
N HIS A 98 -2.36 -0.27 -5.26
CA HIS A 98 -2.52 -0.03 -3.82
C HIS A 98 -1.19 -0.25 -3.09
N ARG A 99 -0.91 0.61 -2.12
CA ARG A 99 0.19 0.41 -1.18
C ARG A 99 -0.29 -0.51 -0.06
N LEU A 100 0.32 -1.67 0.04
CA LEU A 100 0.07 -2.65 1.07
C LEU A 100 1.02 -2.39 2.26
N ALA A 101 0.51 -2.58 3.46
CA ALA A 101 1.31 -2.41 4.67
C ALA A 101 2.39 -3.50 4.82
N PRO A 102 3.49 -3.28 5.55
CA PRO A 102 4.47 -4.34 5.80
C PRO A 102 3.84 -5.51 6.56
N GLY A 103 4.20 -6.75 6.19
CA GLY A 103 3.67 -7.98 6.79
C GLY A 103 2.25 -8.36 6.33
N PHE A 104 1.60 -7.52 5.53
CA PHE A 104 0.30 -7.83 4.93
C PHE A 104 0.48 -8.70 3.68
N GLN A 105 -0.52 -9.54 3.43
CA GLN A 105 -0.62 -10.39 2.25
C GLN A 105 -1.99 -10.27 1.59
N MET A 106 -2.04 -10.54 0.28
CA MET A 106 -3.24 -10.41 -0.54
C MET A 106 -3.24 -11.43 -1.67
N ARG A 107 -4.45 -11.80 -2.13
CA ARG A 107 -4.68 -12.72 -3.25
C ARG A 107 -5.53 -12.12 -4.38
N GLY A 108 -5.93 -10.86 -4.25
CA GLY A 108 -6.64 -10.15 -5.31
C GLY A 108 -7.00 -8.71 -4.96
N TYR A 109 -7.54 -8.01 -5.94
CA TYR A 109 -7.98 -6.62 -5.81
C TYR A 109 -9.10 -6.32 -6.79
N ILE A 110 -9.83 -5.22 -6.58
CA ILE A 110 -10.80 -4.72 -7.55
C ILE A 110 -10.08 -3.96 -8.66
N SER A 111 -10.38 -4.34 -9.90
CA SER A 111 -9.83 -3.80 -11.15
C SER A 111 -10.97 -3.41 -12.10
N GLY A 112 -10.64 -3.11 -13.36
CA GLY A 112 -11.61 -2.73 -14.38
C GLY A 112 -11.91 -1.24 -14.34
N THR A 113 -13.18 -0.87 -14.43
CA THR A 113 -13.61 0.54 -14.39
C THR A 113 -14.58 0.79 -13.25
N LYS A 114 -14.82 2.06 -12.91
CA LYS A 114 -15.83 2.43 -11.91
C LYS A 114 -17.24 1.92 -12.25
N ALA A 115 -17.58 1.88 -13.54
CA ALA A 115 -18.89 1.40 -13.99
C ALA A 115 -18.98 -0.13 -13.97
N GLU A 116 -17.85 -0.81 -14.18
CA GLU A 116 -17.75 -2.27 -14.31
C GLU A 116 -16.53 -2.76 -13.50
N PRO A 117 -16.62 -2.74 -12.15
CA PRO A 117 -15.55 -3.25 -11.31
C PRO A 117 -15.50 -4.77 -11.37
N VAL A 118 -14.28 -5.32 -11.42
CA VAL A 118 -14.05 -6.76 -11.49
C VAL A 118 -13.02 -7.18 -10.45
N THR A 119 -13.33 -8.21 -9.68
CA THR A 119 -12.36 -8.87 -8.80
C THR A 119 -11.30 -9.57 -9.65
N GLN A 120 -10.06 -9.08 -9.57
CA GLN A 120 -8.90 -9.68 -10.19
C GLN A 120 -8.15 -10.51 -9.15
N SER A 121 -8.17 -11.83 -9.30
CA SER A 121 -7.30 -12.73 -8.53
C SER A 121 -5.86 -12.66 -9.02
N LEU A 122 -4.92 -13.03 -8.16
CA LEU A 122 -3.51 -13.11 -8.52
C LEU A 122 -3.20 -14.50 -9.08
N TYR A 123 -2.85 -14.59 -10.35
CA TYR A 123 -2.55 -15.89 -10.97
C TYR A 123 -1.59 -15.80 -12.16
N VAL A 124 -1.04 -16.95 -12.53
CA VAL A 124 -0.25 -17.18 -13.74
C VAL A 124 -0.83 -18.36 -14.52
N GLU A 125 -0.90 -18.25 -15.84
CA GLU A 125 -1.27 -19.38 -16.72
C GLU A 125 -0.13 -19.75 -17.67
N CYS A 126 0.17 -21.04 -17.72
CA CYS A 126 1.19 -21.64 -18.55
C CYS A 126 0.51 -22.58 -19.54
N GLU A 127 0.25 -22.08 -20.75
CA GLU A 127 -0.41 -22.85 -21.81
C GLU A 127 0.39 -24.12 -22.17
N GLY A 128 -0.30 -25.25 -22.29
CA GLY A 128 0.31 -26.53 -22.65
C GLY A 128 1.28 -27.12 -21.62
N ALA A 129 1.53 -26.44 -20.50
CA ALA A 129 2.33 -26.95 -19.41
C ALA A 129 1.52 -27.92 -18.54
N ARG A 130 2.23 -28.86 -17.91
CA ARG A 130 1.68 -29.76 -16.89
C ARG A 130 2.46 -29.57 -15.60
N LEU A 131 1.79 -29.80 -14.48
CA LEU A 131 2.46 -29.81 -13.19
C LEU A 131 3.27 -31.10 -13.05
N ASP A 132 4.59 -30.95 -12.94
CA ASP A 132 5.53 -32.01 -12.61
C ASP A 132 6.20 -31.68 -11.26
N ALA A 133 6.65 -32.70 -10.54
CA ALA A 133 7.33 -32.51 -9.26
C ALA A 133 8.63 -31.69 -9.42
N GLY A 134 8.94 -30.86 -8.42
CA GLY A 134 10.09 -29.96 -8.41
C GLY A 134 9.91 -28.71 -9.28
N ALA A 135 8.68 -28.41 -9.70
CA ALA A 135 8.39 -27.25 -10.54
C ALA A 135 8.53 -25.94 -9.75
N LYS A 136 9.16 -24.95 -10.39
CA LYS A 136 9.33 -23.60 -9.83
C LYS A 136 8.82 -22.54 -10.78
N LEU A 137 8.11 -21.56 -10.25
CA LEU A 137 7.66 -20.40 -10.99
C LEU A 137 8.49 -19.17 -10.60
N VAL A 138 9.01 -18.45 -11.59
CA VAL A 138 9.76 -17.21 -11.38
C VAL A 138 9.06 -16.04 -12.07
N ILE A 139 8.81 -14.97 -11.34
CA ILE A 139 8.13 -13.76 -11.84
C ILE A 139 8.98 -12.55 -11.49
N ASP A 140 9.44 -11.81 -12.51
CA ASP A 140 10.11 -10.53 -12.26
C ASP A 140 9.07 -9.45 -11.93
N TYR A 141 9.37 -8.63 -10.94
CA TYR A 141 8.49 -7.54 -10.53
C TYR A 141 9.24 -6.23 -10.30
N ILE A 142 8.46 -5.14 -10.34
CA ILE A 142 8.84 -3.81 -9.88
C ILE A 142 8.03 -3.46 -8.63
N TYR A 143 8.63 -2.70 -7.73
CA TYR A 143 7.93 -2.20 -6.55
C TYR A 143 8.42 -0.81 -6.15
N PHE A 144 7.60 -0.12 -5.36
CA PHE A 144 7.85 1.24 -4.89
C PHE A 144 7.57 1.29 -3.39
N THR A 145 8.55 1.67 -2.58
CA THR A 145 8.40 1.77 -1.11
C THR A 145 8.09 3.19 -0.65
N GLY A 146 7.69 3.31 0.62
CA GLY A 146 7.48 4.57 1.33
C GLY A 146 6.19 5.30 1.00
N GLN A 147 6.24 6.61 1.19
CA GLN A 147 5.14 7.51 0.89
C GLN A 147 4.90 7.59 -0.63
N PHE A 148 3.64 7.76 -1.02
CA PHE A 148 3.32 8.01 -2.43
C PHE A 148 3.51 9.49 -2.75
N ASN A 149 4.40 9.81 -3.69
CA ASN A 149 4.65 11.18 -4.14
C ASN A 149 4.20 11.32 -5.60
N TYR A 150 3.12 12.05 -5.83
CA TYR A 150 2.56 12.21 -7.17
C TYR A 150 3.53 12.85 -8.17
N TYR A 151 4.39 13.76 -7.70
CA TYR A 151 5.34 14.47 -8.56
C TYR A 151 6.59 13.64 -8.87
N GLU A 152 6.88 12.63 -8.07
CA GLU A 152 8.04 11.74 -8.21
C GLU A 152 7.58 10.28 -8.05
N PRO A 153 6.69 9.78 -8.93
CA PRO A 153 6.05 8.47 -8.75
C PRO A 153 7.04 7.31 -8.88
N GLU A 154 8.16 7.53 -9.56
CA GLU A 154 9.24 6.56 -9.72
C GLU A 154 10.32 6.67 -8.63
N ALA A 155 10.16 7.59 -7.67
CA ALA A 155 11.03 7.63 -6.51
C ALA A 155 10.92 6.30 -5.74
N ASN A 156 12.05 5.83 -5.21
CA ASN A 156 12.13 4.56 -4.46
C ASN A 156 11.69 3.32 -5.26
N LYS A 157 11.75 3.38 -6.60
CA LYS A 157 11.56 2.21 -7.45
C LYS A 157 12.69 1.21 -7.22
N SER A 158 12.31 -0.05 -7.10
CA SER A 158 13.23 -1.18 -7.05
C SER A 158 12.66 -2.36 -7.83
N THR A 159 13.46 -3.41 -8.00
CA THR A 159 13.10 -4.62 -8.75
C THR A 159 13.40 -5.86 -7.91
N GLY A 160 12.70 -6.95 -8.23
CA GLY A 160 12.93 -8.23 -7.56
C GLY A 160 12.39 -9.39 -8.37
N LYS A 161 12.50 -10.59 -7.80
CA LYS A 161 11.96 -11.83 -8.36
C LYS A 161 11.13 -12.53 -7.31
N LEU A 162 9.89 -12.89 -7.67
CA LEU A 162 9.11 -13.85 -6.91
C LEU A 162 9.56 -15.23 -7.36
N GLU A 163 10.06 -16.02 -6.42
CA GLU A 163 10.38 -17.42 -6.64
C GLU A 163 9.37 -18.27 -5.86
N VAL A 164 8.53 -19.00 -6.58
CA VAL A 164 7.44 -19.80 -6.01
C VAL A 164 7.73 -21.28 -6.24
N ASP A 165 7.78 -22.03 -5.15
CA ASP A 165 7.86 -23.49 -5.18
C ASP A 165 6.45 -24.08 -5.33
N LEU A 166 6.21 -24.79 -6.44
CA LEU A 166 4.89 -25.33 -6.75
C LEU A 166 4.60 -26.66 -6.02
N ASP A 167 5.60 -27.26 -5.39
CA ASP A 167 5.41 -28.42 -4.50
C ASP A 167 4.97 -27.99 -3.10
N ALA A 168 5.15 -26.71 -2.74
CA ALA A 168 4.87 -26.15 -1.42
C ALA A 168 3.55 -25.36 -1.40
N LEU A 169 2.44 -26.01 -1.74
CA LEU A 169 1.12 -25.38 -1.68
C LEU A 169 0.73 -24.99 -0.26
N VAL A 170 0.26 -23.74 -0.09
CA VAL A 170 -0.23 -23.22 1.19
C VAL A 170 -1.70 -22.83 1.04
N ALA A 171 -2.59 -23.70 1.52
CA ALA A 171 -4.03 -23.48 1.41
C ALA A 171 -4.62 -22.66 2.57
N ASP A 172 -4.06 -22.80 3.78
CA ASP A 172 -4.61 -22.23 5.02
C ASP A 172 -3.92 -20.92 5.42
N LEU A 173 -3.93 -19.96 4.51
CA LEU A 173 -3.36 -18.64 4.72
C LEU A 173 -4.32 -17.72 5.49
N THR A 174 -3.78 -16.95 6.43
CA THR A 174 -4.51 -15.89 7.13
C THR A 174 -4.33 -14.54 6.42
N TYR A 175 -5.42 -13.80 6.25
CA TYR A 175 -5.42 -12.47 5.65
C TYR A 175 -6.08 -11.46 6.60
N PRO A 176 -5.80 -10.16 6.44
CA PRO A 176 -4.75 -9.59 5.59
C PRO A 176 -3.37 -9.65 6.23
N VAL A 177 -3.27 -9.89 7.55
CA VAL A 177 -2.02 -9.85 8.31
C VAL A 177 -1.39 -11.24 8.40
N ALA A 178 -0.27 -11.43 7.70
CA ALA A 178 0.53 -12.66 7.77
C ALA A 178 1.50 -12.63 8.96
N THR A 179 2.10 -11.47 9.17
CA THR A 179 3.11 -11.23 10.20
C THR A 179 2.76 -9.92 10.89
N PRO A 180 2.32 -9.96 12.16
CA PRO A 180 1.98 -8.76 12.91
C PRO A 180 3.19 -7.83 13.02
N VAL A 181 2.95 -6.54 12.79
CA VAL A 181 3.93 -5.47 12.98
C VAL A 181 3.38 -4.55 14.07
N GLU A 182 4.15 -4.40 15.16
CA GLU A 182 3.73 -3.60 16.30
C GLU A 182 3.48 -2.14 15.89
N GLY A 183 2.35 -1.58 16.31
CA GLY A 183 1.97 -0.19 16.02
C GLY A 183 1.53 0.08 14.57
N LEU A 184 1.47 -0.94 13.70
CA LEU A 184 1.05 -0.76 12.32
C LEU A 184 -0.47 -0.53 12.19
N LEU A 185 -1.25 -1.36 12.90
CA LEU A 185 -2.70 -1.26 12.93
C LEU A 185 -3.12 -0.15 13.89
N GLN A 186 -3.86 0.82 13.37
CA GLN A 186 -4.43 1.93 14.11
C GLN A 186 -5.87 1.60 14.48
N SER A 187 -6.30 2.06 15.66
CA SER A 187 -7.71 2.04 16.04
C SER A 187 -8.51 3.08 15.23
N PRO A 188 -9.83 2.90 15.04
CA PRO A 188 -10.66 3.87 14.32
C PRO A 188 -10.68 5.28 14.94
N ASP A 189 -10.45 5.40 16.25
CA ASP A 189 -10.38 6.66 16.98
C ASP A 189 -8.98 7.31 16.96
N ALA A 190 -7.99 6.70 16.30
CA ALA A 190 -6.66 7.26 16.17
C ALA A 190 -6.70 8.60 15.42
N THR A 191 -6.01 9.59 15.98
CA THR A 191 -5.83 10.89 15.33
C THR A 191 -4.72 10.81 14.29
N ILE A 192 -5.03 11.20 13.06
CA ILE A 192 -4.05 11.21 11.96
C ILE A 192 -3.67 12.64 11.63
N THR A 193 -2.37 12.95 11.62
CA THR A 193 -1.87 14.26 11.21
C THR A 193 -1.73 14.32 9.69
N ALA A 194 -2.51 15.20 9.06
CA ALA A 194 -2.46 15.49 7.64
C ALA A 194 -1.59 16.73 7.34
N ILE A 195 -1.60 17.16 6.08
CA ILE A 195 -0.93 18.37 5.61
C ILE A 195 -1.34 19.60 6.44
N ASN A 196 -0.39 20.52 6.67
CA ASN A 196 -0.55 21.71 7.50
C ASN A 196 -1.01 21.45 8.94
N ASP A 197 -0.64 20.28 9.49
CA ASP A 197 -1.01 19.84 10.85
C ASP A 197 -2.52 19.76 11.09
N VAL A 198 -3.31 19.59 10.01
CA VAL A 198 -4.74 19.33 10.12
C VAL A 198 -4.92 17.93 10.70
N VAL A 199 -5.75 17.83 11.74
CA VAL A 199 -6.08 16.53 12.35
C VAL A 199 -7.22 15.92 11.56
N LEU A 200 -7.04 14.69 11.07
CA LEU A 200 -8.05 13.85 10.44
C LEU A 200 -8.50 12.77 11.44
N THR A 201 -9.80 12.51 11.47
CA THR A 201 -10.41 11.45 12.30
C THR A 201 -11.49 10.72 11.52
N LEU A 202 -11.53 9.39 11.65
CA LEU A 202 -12.66 8.57 11.21
C LEU A 202 -13.78 8.69 12.25
N ALA A 203 -14.82 9.45 11.92
CA ALA A 203 -15.90 9.76 12.84
C ALA A 203 -16.96 8.65 12.91
N THR A 204 -17.28 8.03 11.76
CA THR A 204 -18.28 6.96 11.68
C THR A 204 -17.90 5.91 10.64
N VAL A 205 -18.34 4.68 10.89
CA VAL A 205 -18.28 3.57 9.95
C VAL A 205 -19.68 2.98 9.89
N GLU A 206 -20.25 2.89 8.69
CA GLU A 206 -21.57 2.32 8.46
C GLU A 206 -21.49 1.23 7.39
N ARG A 207 -21.98 0.03 7.71
CA ARG A 207 -22.21 -1.03 6.73
C ARG A 207 -23.51 -0.76 5.98
N THR A 208 -23.43 -0.53 4.67
CA THR A 208 -24.59 -0.35 3.78
C THR A 208 -24.78 -1.61 2.94
N PRO A 209 -25.94 -1.83 2.28
CA PRO A 209 -26.11 -2.95 1.35
C PRO A 209 -25.05 -3.03 0.24
N GLU A 210 -24.55 -1.88 -0.20
CA GLU A 210 -23.58 -1.74 -1.29
C GLU A 210 -22.12 -1.85 -0.83
N GLY A 211 -21.84 -1.76 0.48
CA GLY A 211 -20.49 -1.84 1.03
C GLY A 211 -20.33 -1.10 2.35
N LEU A 212 -19.36 -0.19 2.43
CA LEU A 212 -19.08 0.63 3.59
C LEU A 212 -19.18 2.11 3.26
N ARG A 213 -19.68 2.88 4.22
CA ARG A 213 -19.64 4.34 4.23
C ARG A 213 -18.84 4.82 5.44
N PHE A 214 -17.84 5.65 5.17
CA PHE A 214 -16.97 6.24 6.20
C PHE A 214 -17.31 7.72 6.35
N GLY A 215 -17.58 8.16 7.57
CA GLY A 215 -17.69 9.58 7.91
C GLY A 215 -16.35 10.09 8.41
N TRP A 216 -15.84 11.15 7.79
CA TRP A 216 -14.56 11.76 8.12
C TRP A 216 -14.76 13.15 8.70
N LYS A 217 -13.85 13.52 9.61
CA LYS A 217 -13.79 14.84 10.21
C LYS A 217 -12.37 15.38 10.16
N THR A 218 -12.23 16.66 9.85
CA THR A 218 -10.97 17.39 9.98
C THR A 218 -11.09 18.53 10.97
N ALA A 219 -10.01 18.83 11.69
CA ALA A 219 -9.86 20.00 12.55
C ALA A 219 -8.56 20.74 12.21
N ASN A 220 -8.68 22.01 11.84
CA ASN A 220 -7.56 22.85 11.38
C ASN A 220 -7.26 23.93 12.42
N GLN A 221 -6.15 23.78 13.14
CA GLN A 221 -5.67 24.77 14.10
C GLN A 221 -4.84 25.90 13.45
N GLY A 222 -4.58 25.80 12.15
CA GLY A 222 -3.79 26.76 11.38
C GLY A 222 -4.55 28.05 11.04
N ALA A 223 -3.78 29.07 10.66
CA ALA A 223 -4.28 30.41 10.29
C ALA A 223 -4.87 30.49 8.86
N TYR A 224 -4.76 29.42 8.08
CA TYR A 224 -5.20 29.37 6.69
C TYR A 224 -6.11 28.16 6.44
N PRO A 225 -7.11 28.29 5.55
CA PRO A 225 -7.91 27.14 5.14
C PRO A 225 -7.04 26.07 4.49
N SER A 226 -7.39 24.81 4.72
CA SER A 226 -6.63 23.66 4.21
C SER A 226 -7.54 22.61 3.57
N TYR A 227 -6.99 21.90 2.59
CA TYR A 227 -7.59 20.73 1.97
C TYR A 227 -6.82 19.50 2.43
N VAL A 228 -7.53 18.43 2.79
CA VAL A 228 -6.92 17.16 3.16
C VAL A 228 -7.44 16.10 2.20
N HIS A 229 -6.61 15.69 1.24
CA HIS A 229 -6.99 14.66 0.27
C HIS A 229 -6.72 13.27 0.84
N ILE A 230 -7.76 12.43 0.82
CA ILE A 230 -7.69 11.01 1.24
C ILE A 230 -8.26 10.02 0.21
N GLY A 231 -8.76 10.52 -0.94
CA GLY A 231 -9.39 9.66 -1.94
C GLY A 231 -10.70 9.01 -1.46
N ASN A 232 -11.02 7.87 -2.06
CA ASN A 232 -11.99 6.91 -1.51
C ASN A 232 -11.17 5.72 -0.97
N PRO A 233 -10.92 5.64 0.34
CA PRO A 233 -10.03 4.64 0.90
C PRO A 233 -10.52 3.20 0.61
N PRO A 234 -9.70 2.33 0.02
CA PRO A 234 -10.04 0.92 -0.14
C PRO A 234 -9.96 0.18 1.20
N VAL A 235 -10.57 -0.99 1.26
CA VAL A 235 -10.48 -1.91 2.40
C VAL A 235 -9.93 -3.26 1.96
N ILE A 236 -9.13 -3.92 2.79
CA ILE A 236 -8.74 -5.32 2.59
C ILE A 236 -9.46 -6.20 3.60
N GLY A 237 -10.06 -7.30 3.15
CA GLY A 237 -10.80 -8.23 4.00
C GLY A 237 -10.02 -9.44 4.47
N ALA A 238 -10.64 -10.20 5.38
CA ALA A 238 -10.17 -11.51 5.84
C ALA A 238 -10.05 -12.55 4.70
N ASP A 239 -10.63 -12.25 3.54
CA ASP A 239 -10.53 -13.04 2.33
C ASP A 239 -9.34 -12.62 1.44
N GLY A 240 -8.51 -11.66 1.87
CA GLY A 240 -7.30 -11.25 1.17
C GLY A 240 -7.53 -10.47 -0.13
N ILE A 241 -8.74 -9.95 -0.36
CA ILE A 241 -9.06 -9.09 -1.51
C ILE A 241 -9.09 -7.64 -1.06
N ILE A 242 -8.44 -6.77 -1.85
CA ILE A 242 -8.58 -5.31 -1.71
C ILE A 242 -9.84 -4.86 -2.45
N TYR A 243 -10.81 -4.36 -1.71
CA TYR A 243 -12.05 -3.75 -2.20
C TYR A 243 -11.92 -2.25 -2.36
N GLY A 244 -12.35 -1.74 -3.51
CA GLY A 244 -12.16 -0.36 -3.94
C GLY A 244 -11.13 -0.28 -5.07
N LEU A 245 -11.46 0.48 -6.12
CA LEU A 245 -10.54 0.72 -7.23
C LEU A 245 -9.41 1.64 -6.75
N TYR A 246 -8.18 1.36 -7.20
CA TYR A 246 -7.08 2.26 -6.98
C TYR A 246 -7.30 3.58 -7.73
N GLU A 247 -7.23 4.68 -6.99
CA GLU A 247 -7.24 6.04 -7.53
C GLU A 247 -6.24 6.91 -6.79
N VAL A 248 -5.69 7.91 -7.50
CA VAL A 248 -4.86 8.94 -6.86
C VAL A 248 -5.75 9.76 -5.92
N PRO A 249 -5.38 9.93 -4.63
CA PRO A 249 -6.31 10.50 -3.64
C PRO A 249 -6.81 11.92 -3.92
N ASP A 250 -6.07 12.76 -4.66
CA ASP A 250 -6.48 14.14 -5.00
C ASP A 250 -7.57 14.22 -6.08
N LEU A 251 -7.94 13.10 -6.70
CA LEU A 251 -9.06 13.07 -7.65
C LEU A 251 -10.42 13.11 -6.94
N ALA A 252 -10.49 12.72 -5.67
CA ALA A 252 -11.70 12.82 -4.88
C ALA A 252 -11.89 14.26 -4.38
N SER A 253 -13.10 14.79 -4.52
CA SER A 253 -13.44 16.10 -3.97
C SER A 253 -13.49 16.03 -2.44
N VAL A 254 -12.81 16.96 -1.78
CA VAL A 254 -12.80 17.10 -0.32
C VAL A 254 -13.25 18.50 0.10
N PRO A 255 -13.91 18.65 1.26
CA PRO A 255 -14.29 19.97 1.75
C PRO A 255 -13.07 20.80 2.14
N ILE A 256 -13.25 22.12 2.13
CA ILE A 256 -12.28 23.06 2.71
C ILE A 256 -12.45 23.02 4.22
N THR A 257 -11.36 22.77 4.96
CA THR A 257 -11.36 22.93 6.41
C THR A 257 -10.99 24.38 6.73
N PRO A 258 -11.92 25.20 7.28
CA PRO A 258 -11.64 26.60 7.55
C PRO A 258 -10.55 26.76 8.61
N SER A 259 -9.87 27.92 8.62
CA SER A 259 -8.91 28.25 9.67
C SER A 259 -9.62 28.27 11.04
N GLY A 260 -9.04 27.57 12.03
CA GLY A 260 -9.58 27.48 13.38
C GLY A 260 -10.90 26.70 13.48
N GLY A 261 -11.26 25.93 12.46
CA GLY A 261 -12.55 25.24 12.40
C GLY A 261 -12.43 23.81 11.89
N GLU A 262 -13.60 23.23 11.62
CA GLU A 262 -13.77 21.82 11.30
C GLU A 262 -14.54 21.65 9.99
N ALA A 263 -14.36 20.50 9.34
CA ALA A 263 -15.18 20.06 8.22
C ALA A 263 -15.48 18.57 8.34
N GLU A 264 -16.60 18.15 7.77
CA GLU A 264 -17.06 16.75 7.78
C GLU A 264 -17.50 16.35 6.36
N TRP A 265 -17.23 15.11 5.98
CA TRP A 265 -17.69 14.53 4.73
C TRP A 265 -17.76 13.00 4.83
N ALA A 266 -18.22 12.34 3.76
CA ALA A 266 -18.24 10.89 3.70
C ALA A 266 -17.55 10.37 2.43
N THR A 267 -17.01 9.15 2.53
CA THR A 267 -16.52 8.35 1.40
C THR A 267 -17.18 6.99 1.42
N GLU A 268 -17.22 6.31 0.28
CA GLU A 268 -17.85 5.00 0.14
C GLU A 268 -16.92 4.02 -0.56
N VAL A 269 -17.00 2.75 -0.17
CA VAL A 269 -16.29 1.65 -0.82
C VAL A 269 -17.21 0.44 -0.93
N SER A 270 -17.30 -0.12 -2.14
CA SER A 270 -18.07 -1.34 -2.36
C SER A 270 -17.31 -2.57 -1.87
N ALA A 271 -17.92 -3.33 -0.98
CA ALA A 271 -17.37 -4.58 -0.45
C ALA A 271 -18.51 -5.59 -0.20
N PRO A 272 -18.33 -6.90 -0.45
CA PRO A 272 -19.34 -7.91 -0.19
C PRO A 272 -19.73 -7.97 1.28
N GLN A 273 -21.02 -8.19 1.56
CA GLN A 273 -21.60 -8.15 2.90
C GLN A 273 -21.02 -9.18 3.87
N ASP A 274 -20.63 -10.33 3.36
CA ASP A 274 -20.13 -11.48 4.09
C ASP A 274 -18.62 -11.41 4.42
N VAL A 275 -17.91 -10.42 3.90
CA VAL A 275 -16.49 -10.21 4.22
C VAL A 275 -16.36 -9.49 5.55
N ALA A 276 -15.68 -10.14 6.50
CA ALA A 276 -15.39 -9.63 7.84
C ALA A 276 -13.94 -9.10 7.97
N ASP A 277 -13.63 -8.59 9.16
CA ASP A 277 -12.31 -8.12 9.60
C ASP A 277 -11.64 -7.18 8.59
N LEU A 278 -12.43 -6.21 8.13
CA LEU A 278 -12.00 -5.23 7.14
C LEU A 278 -11.00 -4.25 7.75
N ILE A 279 -9.91 -4.00 7.02
CA ILE A 279 -8.90 -2.99 7.37
C ILE A 279 -8.89 -1.93 6.27
N VAL A 280 -9.04 -0.66 6.66
CA VAL A 280 -8.90 0.47 5.72
C VAL A 280 -7.44 0.67 5.38
N LEU A 281 -7.12 0.71 4.09
CA LEU A 281 -5.81 1.10 3.58
C LEU A 281 -5.89 2.59 3.20
N LEU A 282 -5.59 3.45 4.17
CA LEU A 282 -5.81 4.89 4.05
C LEU A 282 -4.51 5.60 3.60
N SER A 283 -4.59 6.39 2.53
CA SER A 283 -3.53 7.32 2.14
C SER A 283 -3.94 8.75 2.46
N VAL A 284 -3.16 9.46 3.26
CA VAL A 284 -3.44 10.84 3.71
C VAL A 284 -2.37 11.79 3.22
N GLU A 285 -2.80 12.87 2.56
CA GLU A 285 -1.89 13.93 2.13
C GLU A 285 -1.19 14.55 3.36
N SER A 286 0.14 14.53 3.37
CA SER A 286 0.97 14.90 4.54
C SER A 286 2.32 15.50 4.10
N GLY A 287 2.87 16.39 4.93
CA GLY A 287 4.18 17.00 4.73
C GLY A 287 4.25 18.05 3.59
N LYS A 288 3.91 17.67 2.36
CA LYS A 288 3.81 18.56 1.19
C LYS A 288 2.63 18.16 0.31
N GLN A 289 2.22 19.07 -0.56
CA GLN A 289 1.09 18.82 -1.47
C GLN A 289 1.36 17.56 -2.33
N ARG A 290 0.36 16.67 -2.41
CA ARG A 290 0.37 15.39 -3.12
C ARG A 290 1.48 14.41 -2.72
N LEU A 291 1.94 14.50 -1.46
CA LEU A 291 2.71 13.46 -0.80
C LEU A 291 1.79 12.76 0.20
N TYR A 292 1.69 11.44 0.13
CA TYR A 292 0.72 10.68 0.91
C TYR A 292 1.41 9.68 1.85
N ALA A 293 1.14 9.82 3.14
CA ALA A 293 1.46 8.83 4.16
C ALA A 293 0.35 7.78 4.22
N ASN A 294 0.70 6.54 4.53
CA ASN A 294 -0.24 5.42 4.51
C ASN A 294 -0.49 4.90 5.92
N TYR A 295 -1.72 4.51 6.20
CA TYR A 295 -2.21 4.03 7.48
C TYR A 295 -3.08 2.80 7.28
N ALA A 296 -2.99 1.84 8.20
CA ALA A 296 -3.90 0.70 8.26
C ALA A 296 -4.82 0.91 9.45
N ILE A 297 -6.13 1.06 9.22
CA ILE A 297 -7.13 1.25 10.28
C ILE A 297 -7.94 -0.03 10.40
N GLU A 298 -7.87 -0.67 11.56
CA GLU A 298 -8.62 -1.89 11.85
C GLU A 298 -10.06 -1.56 12.24
N LEU A 299 -11.04 -2.09 11.53
CA LEU A 299 -12.46 -1.79 11.78
C LEU A 299 -13.14 -2.75 12.78
N SER A 300 -12.38 -3.62 13.45
CA SER A 300 -12.93 -4.60 14.40
C SER A 300 -13.74 -3.90 15.50
N GLY A 301 -15.06 -4.13 15.51
CA GLY A 301 -15.99 -3.52 16.45
C GLY A 301 -17.04 -2.58 15.84
N TYR A 302 -17.00 -2.35 14.52
CA TYR A 302 -18.00 -1.61 13.75
C TYR A 302 -18.78 -2.51 12.78
#